data_AF-A0A1I2YMV3-F1
#
_entry.id   AF-A0A1I2YMV3-F1
#
_cell.length_a   1.000
_cell.length_b   1.000
_cell.length_c   1.000
_cell.angle_alpha   90.00
_cell.angle_beta   90.00
_cell.angle_gamma   90.00
#
_symmetry.space_group_name_H-M   'P 1'
#
loop_
_entity.id
_entity.type
_entity.pdbx_description
1 polymer ?
#
loop_
_entity_poly.entity_id
_entity_poly.type
_entity_poly.pdbx_seq_one_letter_code
_entity_poly.pdbx_strand_id
1 'polypeptide(L)'
;MLTELITGISQMTARELREAGEPERKKLVEALTDLTELGIALLHESPEFRQAFARIHSEFLMFPESRDTIEQAFTAYNKFCPEN
;
A
#
# COMPACT_ATOMS: atom_id res chain seq x y z
N MET A 1 3.93 -17.99 -12.29
CA MET A 1 4.37 -17.69 -10.91
C MET A 1 4.17 -16.23 -10.53
N LEU A 2 4.94 -15.26 -11.05
CA LEU A 2 4.80 -13.84 -10.63
C LEU A 2 3.44 -13.23 -11.02
N THR A 3 2.97 -13.53 -12.22
CA THR A 3 1.68 -13.08 -12.76
C THR A 3 0.49 -13.72 -12.05
N GLU A 4 0.61 -14.96 -11.57
CA GLU A 4 -0.45 -15.67 -10.83
C GLU A 4 -0.68 -15.08 -9.44
N LEU A 5 0.40 -14.57 -8.81
CA LEU A 5 0.34 -13.94 -7.49
C LEU A 5 -0.39 -12.58 -7.55
N ILE A 6 -0.17 -11.81 -8.62
CA ILE A 6 -0.81 -10.52 -8.84
C ILE A 6 -2.29 -10.69 -9.26
N THR A 7 -2.61 -11.69 -10.09
CA THR A 7 -3.99 -11.94 -10.51
C THR A 7 -4.85 -12.60 -9.42
N GLY A 8 -4.28 -13.48 -8.59
CA GLY A 8 -5.01 -14.16 -7.52
C GLY A 8 -5.58 -13.22 -6.44
N ILE A 9 -4.86 -12.13 -6.13
CA ILE A 9 -5.30 -11.14 -5.13
C ILE A 9 -6.43 -10.25 -5.65
N SER A 10 -6.49 -10.03 -6.96
CA SER A 10 -7.58 -9.23 -7.57
C SER A 10 -8.93 -9.96 -7.56
N GLN A 11 -8.94 -11.28 -7.43
CA GLN A 11 -10.15 -12.10 -7.50
C GLN A 11 -10.69 -12.53 -6.13
N MET A 12 -9.85 -12.63 -5.09
CA MET A 12 -10.33 -12.84 -3.71
C MET A 12 -11.00 -11.57 -3.20
N THR A 13 -12.32 -11.55 -3.31
CA THR A 13 -13.14 -10.40 -2.97
C THR A 13 -13.00 -10.10 -1.49
N ALA A 14 -12.79 -8.83 -1.11
CA ALA A 14 -12.72 -8.38 0.28
C ALA A 14 -13.89 -8.87 1.18
N ARG A 15 -14.99 -9.31 0.56
CA ARG A 15 -16.13 -9.99 1.18
C ARG A 15 -15.83 -11.42 1.63
N GLU A 16 -15.23 -12.25 0.78
CA GLU A 16 -14.82 -13.62 1.12
C GLU A 16 -13.79 -13.62 2.26
N LEU A 17 -12.97 -12.58 2.34
CA LEU A 17 -11.97 -12.37 3.39
C LEU A 17 -12.56 -12.00 4.76
N ARG A 18 -13.68 -11.28 4.78
CA ARG A 18 -14.43 -11.00 6.03
C ARG A 18 -15.05 -12.25 6.59
N GLU A 19 -15.53 -13.13 5.71
CA GLU A 19 -16.26 -14.35 6.03
C GLU A 19 -15.33 -15.57 6.21
N ALA A 20 -14.07 -15.47 5.80
CA ALA A 20 -13.07 -16.54 5.90
C ALA A 20 -12.77 -16.98 7.35
N GLY A 21 -12.42 -18.26 7.53
CA GLY A 21 -11.96 -18.82 8.80
C GLY A 21 -10.63 -18.21 9.27
N GLU A 22 -10.29 -18.42 10.54
CA GLU A 22 -8.98 -18.02 11.09
C GLU A 22 -7.77 -18.52 10.27
N PRO A 23 -7.74 -19.78 9.78
CA PRO A 23 -6.60 -20.29 9.00
C PRO A 23 -6.42 -19.60 7.64
N GLU A 24 -7.52 -19.35 6.93
CA GLU A 24 -7.50 -18.66 5.64
C GLU A 24 -7.09 -17.19 5.79
N ARG A 25 -7.58 -16.52 6.85
CA ARG A 25 -7.16 -15.15 7.17
C ARG A 25 -5.68 -15.07 7.48
N LYS A 26 -5.13 -16.04 8.23
CA LYS A 26 -3.69 -16.08 8.53
C LYS A 26 -2.84 -16.20 7.28
N LYS A 27 -3.18 -17.12 6.37
CA LYS A 27 -2.47 -17.29 5.09
C LYS A 27 -2.51 -16.04 4.22
N LEU A 28 -3.64 -15.33 4.21
CA LEU A 28 -3.72 -14.05 3.51
C LEU A 28 -2.80 -13.01 4.14
N VAL A 29 -2.83 -12.85 5.46
CA VAL A 29 -1.98 -11.89 6.16
C VAL A 29 -0.51 -12.17 5.87
N GLU A 30 -0.10 -13.44 5.88
CA GLU A 30 1.25 -13.86 5.49
C GLU A 30 1.56 -13.44 4.04
N ALA A 31 0.70 -13.77 3.08
CA ALA A 31 0.90 -13.39 1.68
C ALA A 31 0.96 -11.87 1.44
N LEU A 32 0.11 -11.09 2.12
CA LEU A 32 0.13 -9.63 2.05
C LEU A 32 1.39 -9.04 2.70
N THR A 33 1.87 -9.66 3.77
CA THR A 33 3.12 -9.26 4.44
C THR A 33 4.30 -9.49 3.51
N ASP A 34 4.42 -10.68 2.91
CA ASP A 34 5.49 -11.02 1.96
C ASP A 34 5.50 -10.08 0.75
N LEU A 35 4.31 -9.76 0.21
CA LEU A 35 4.18 -8.79 -0.88
C LEU A 35 4.59 -7.38 -0.48
N THR A 36 4.30 -6.99 0.77
CA THR A 36 4.71 -5.70 1.30
C THR A 36 6.23 -5.64 1.42
N GLU A 37 6.87 -6.70 1.92
CA GLU A 37 8.33 -6.78 2.00
C GLU A 37 8.99 -6.72 0.62
N LEU A 38 8.43 -7.42 -0.37
CA LEU A 38 8.87 -7.31 -1.76
C LEU A 38 8.70 -5.88 -2.29
N GLY A 39 7.56 -5.24 -2.03
CA GLY A 39 7.31 -3.85 -2.39
C GLY A 39 8.34 -2.90 -1.78
N ILE A 40 8.72 -3.11 -0.52
CA ILE A 40 9.75 -2.32 0.18
C ILE A 40 11.12 -2.53 -0.48
N ALA A 41 11.51 -3.77 -0.77
CA ALA A 41 12.77 -4.05 -1.46
C ALA A 41 12.84 -3.34 -2.84
N LEU A 42 11.75 -3.41 -3.61
CA LEU A 42 11.64 -2.72 -4.91
C LEU A 42 11.69 -1.19 -4.78
N LEU A 43 11.14 -0.62 -3.70
CA LEU A 43 11.28 0.81 -3.41
C LEU A 43 12.73 1.22 -3.19
N HIS A 44 13.59 0.37 -2.63
CA HIS A 44 15.01 0.69 -2.46
C HIS A 44 15.78 0.58 -3.78
N GLU A 45 15.49 -0.42 -4.59
CA GLU A 45 16.33 -0.81 -5.73
C GLU A 45 15.93 -0.16 -7.06
N SER A 46 14.65 0.19 -7.28
CA SER A 46 14.17 0.70 -8.57
C SER A 46 13.64 2.14 -8.50
N PRO A 47 14.36 3.11 -9.08
CA PRO A 47 13.86 4.48 -9.27
C PRO A 47 12.55 4.54 -10.07
N GLU A 48 12.38 3.69 -11.08
CA GLU A 48 11.18 3.63 -11.92
C GLU A 48 9.98 3.14 -11.12
N PHE A 49 10.17 2.12 -10.28
CA PHE A 49 9.12 1.66 -9.36
C PHE A 49 8.73 2.75 -8.37
N ARG A 50 9.69 3.48 -7.79
CA ARG A 50 9.41 4.63 -6.92
C ARG A 50 8.58 5.70 -7.64
N GLN A 51 8.89 6.03 -8.89
CA GLN A 51 8.14 7.01 -9.66
C GLN A 51 6.70 6.54 -9.95
N ALA A 52 6.53 5.28 -10.35
CA ALA A 52 5.21 4.71 -10.58
C ALA A 52 4.37 4.69 -9.29
N PHE A 53 4.98 4.27 -8.17
CA PHE A 53 4.35 4.25 -6.86
C PHE A 53 3.95 5.66 -6.40
N ALA A 54 4.84 6.64 -6.56
CA ALA A 54 4.57 8.04 -6.24
C ALA A 54 3.42 8.62 -7.10
N ARG A 55 3.37 8.28 -8.39
CA ARG A 55 2.30 8.74 -9.29
C ARG A 55 0.91 8.25 -8.85
N ILE A 56 0.80 6.98 -8.47
CA ILE A 56 -0.47 6.42 -7.97
C ILE A 56 -0.93 7.19 -6.72
N HIS A 57 -0.02 7.45 -5.78
CA HIS A 57 -0.34 8.17 -4.56
C HIS A 57 -0.64 9.65 -4.84
N SER A 58 0.06 10.31 -5.76
CA SER A 58 -0.23 11.70 -6.10
C SER A 58 -1.63 11.87 -6.69
N GLU A 59 -2.08 10.92 -7.52
CA GLU A 59 -3.45 10.92 -8.05
C GLU A 59 -4.47 10.71 -6.94
N PHE A 60 -4.21 9.80 -5.99
CA PHE A 60 -5.06 9.59 -4.82
C PHE A 60 -5.23 10.86 -3.97
N LEU A 61 -4.16 11.66 -3.81
CA LEU A 61 -4.21 12.92 -3.06
C LEU A 61 -5.05 14.01 -3.74
N MET A 62 -5.42 13.87 -5.02
CA MET A 62 -6.26 14.84 -5.73
C MET A 62 -7.75 14.71 -5.39
N PHE A 63 -8.17 13.63 -4.72
CA PHE A 63 -9.56 13.39 -4.36
C PHE A 63 -9.92 14.01 -3.00
N PRO A 64 -11.17 14.50 -2.81
CA PRO A 64 -11.58 15.17 -1.58
C PRO A 64 -11.49 14.27 -0.33
N GLU A 65 -11.60 12.96 -0.49
CA GLU A 65 -11.45 11.95 0.57
C GLU A 65 -10.04 11.92 1.18
N SER A 66 -9.04 12.43 0.46
CA SER A 66 -7.64 12.44 0.89
C SER A 66 -7.28 13.66 1.75
N ARG A 67 -8.21 14.60 1.97
CA ARG A 67 -7.96 15.84 2.70
C ARG A 67 -7.37 15.61 4.09
N ASP A 68 -7.96 14.71 4.87
CA ASP A 68 -7.49 14.41 6.23
C ASP A 68 -6.08 13.80 6.22
N THR A 69 -5.79 12.95 5.23
CA THR A 69 -4.46 12.33 5.04
C THR A 69 -3.40 13.38 4.71
N ILE A 70 -3.74 14.36 3.86
CA ILE A 70 -2.87 15.48 3.51
C ILE A 70 -2.57 16.34 4.73
N GLU A 71 -3.60 16.70 5.51
CA GLU A 71 -3.46 17.53 6.72
C GLU A 71 -2.59 16.83 7.79
N GLN A 72 -2.75 15.51 7.95
CA GLN A 72 -1.88 14.71 8.84
C GLN A 72 -0.43 14.67 8.36
N ALA A 73 -0.20 14.53 7.04
CA ALA A 73 1.13 14.53 6.47
C ALA A 73 1.86 15.87 6.69
N PHE A 74 1.17 17.00 6.47
CA PHE A 74 1.71 18.33 6.78
C PHE A 74 2.01 18.51 8.27
N THR A 75 1.12 18.02 9.14
CA THR A 75 1.33 18.06 10.60
C THR A 75 2.57 17.28 11.00
N ALA A 76 2.79 16.09 10.42
CA ALA A 76 3.98 15.30 10.66
C ALA A 76 5.25 16.01 10.14
N TYR A 77 5.21 16.53 8.92
CA TYR A 77 6.32 17.29 8.32
C TYR A 77 6.75 18.46 9.21
N ASN A 78 5.81 19.29 9.66
CA ASN A 78 6.09 20.45 10.50
C ASN A 78 6.67 20.07 11.88
N LYS A 79 6.42 18.86 12.38
CA LYS A 79 7.03 18.35 13.61
C LYS A 79 8.47 17.88 13.41
N PHE A 80 8.80 17.35 12.24
CA PHE A 80 10.13 16.81 11.93
C PHE A 80 11.09 17.84 11.33
N CYS A 81 10.56 18.80 10.58
CA CYS A 81 11.27 19.97 10.08
C CYS A 81 10.51 21.23 10.52
N PRO A 82 10.51 21.56 11.83
CA PRO A 82 10.00 22.85 12.26
C PRO A 82 10.84 23.92 11.54
N GLU A 83 10.17 24.89 10.94
CA GLU A 83 10.77 25.97 10.16
C GLU A 83 12.07 26.48 10.82
N ASN A 84 13.15 26.62 10.03
CA ASN A 84 14.28 27.48 10.41
C ASN A 84 13.81 28.94 10.47
#